data_AF-A0A7Y5RH41-F1
#
_entry.id   AF-A0A7Y5RH41-F1
#
_cell.length_a   1.000
_cell.length_b   1.000
_cell.length_c   1.000
_cell.angle_alpha   90.00
_cell.angle_beta   90.00
_cell.angle_gamma   90.00
#
_symmetry.space_group_name_H-M   'P 1'
#
loop_
_entity.id
_entity.type
_entity.pdbx_description
1 polymer ?
#
loop_
_entity_poly.entity_id
_entity_poly.type
_entity_poly.pdbx_seq_one_letter_code
_entity_poly.pdbx_strand_id
1 'polypeptide(L)' 'MDREQVQELSVMLHDLCQPLTALQCRLELAEMEGDEEGMRRAIADSLTECERLNGIAMRMRQQLREAMQDGPGDLK' A
#
# COMPACT_ATOMS: atom_id res chain seq x y z
N MET A 1 -2.37 -8.11 -20.86
CA MET A 1 -1.79 -6.86 -20.35
C MET A 1 -0.65 -6.47 -21.26
N ASP A 2 -0.64 -5.23 -21.72
CA ASP A 2 0.50 -4.68 -22.46
C ASP A 2 1.67 -4.38 -21.50
N ARG A 3 2.83 -4.02 -22.07
CA ARG A 3 4.06 -3.78 -21.30
C ARG A 3 3.98 -2.54 -20.40
N GLU A 4 3.14 -1.57 -20.78
CA GLU A 4 2.93 -0.31 -20.06
C GLU A 4 2.12 -0.57 -18.78
N GLN A 5 1.04 -1.34 -18.89
CA GLN A 5 0.23 -1.80 -17.76
C GLN A 5 1.04 -2.60 -16.74
N VAL A 6 1.96 -3.47 -17.20
CA VAL A 6 2.84 -4.23 -16.30
C VAL A 6 3.80 -3.29 -15.55
N GLN A 7 4.31 -2.26 -16.21
CA GLN A 7 5.24 -1.30 -15.62
C GLN A 7 4.55 -0.40 -14.60
N GLU A 8 3.34 0.08 -14.88
CA GLU A 8 2.52 0.80 -13.90
C GLU A 8 2.21 -0.05 -12.67
N LEU A 9 1.84 -1.32 -12.88
CA LEU A 9 1.57 -2.25 -11.77
C LEU A 9 2.81 -2.47 -10.90
N SER A 10 3.99 -2.58 -11.53
CA SER A 10 5.27 -2.72 -10.84
C SER A 10 5.59 -1.50 -9.97
N VAL A 11 5.34 -0.29 -10.46
CA VAL A 11 5.54 0.95 -9.69
C VAL A 11 4.57 0.99 -8.51
N MET A 12 3.28 0.71 -8.74
CA MET A 12 2.28 0.71 -7.67
C MET A 12 2.58 -0.34 -6.59
N LEU A 13 3.08 -1.52 -6.97
CA LEU A 13 3.51 -2.56 -6.03
C LEU A 13 4.74 -2.10 -5.23
N HIS A 14 5.72 -1.48 -5.88
CA HIS A 14 6.89 -0.94 -5.20
C HIS A 14 6.49 0.12 -4.15
N ASP A 15 5.61 1.05 -4.54
CA ASP A 15 5.12 2.14 -3.67
C ASP A 15 4.30 1.65 -2.47
N LEU A 16 3.74 0.44 -2.55
CA LEU A 16 3.09 -0.25 -1.44
C LEU A 16 4.09 -1.03 -0.57
N CYS A 17 5.02 -1.77 -1.18
CA CYS A 17 5.95 -2.63 -0.48
C CYS A 17 6.98 -1.85 0.35
N GLN A 18 7.51 -0.75 -0.18
CA GLN A 18 8.52 0.07 0.51
C GLN A 18 8.06 0.55 1.91
N PRO A 19 6.90 1.22 2.06
CA PRO A 19 6.43 1.65 3.37
C PRO A 19 6.05 0.47 4.29
N LEU A 20 5.55 -0.64 3.75
CA LEU A 20 5.29 -1.86 4.53
C LEU A 20 6.58 -2.41 5.15
N THR A 21 7.66 -2.51 4.37
CA THR A 21 8.96 -2.94 4.87
C THR A 21 9.48 -1.98 5.95
N ALA A 22 9.38 -0.67 5.73
CA ALA A 22 9.82 0.32 6.71
C ALA A 22 9.01 0.24 8.03
N LEU A 23 7.72 -0.07 7.95
CA LEU A 23 6.86 -0.28 9.10
C LEU A 23 7.27 -1.53 9.90
N GLN A 24 7.48 -2.65 9.20
CA GLN A 24 7.95 -3.90 9.83
C GLN A 24 9.27 -3.70 10.57
N CYS A 25 10.27 -3.09 9.92
CA CYS A 25 11.56 -2.85 10.56
C CYS A 25 11.44 -1.96 11.80
N ARG A 26 10.57 -0.93 11.80
CA ARG A 26 10.37 -0.07 12.97
C ARG A 26 9.76 -0.83 14.15
N LEU A 27 8.79 -1.70 13.90
CA LEU A 27 8.18 -2.53 14.93
C LEU A 27 9.19 -3.54 15.49
N GLU A 28 9.94 -4.23 14.63
CA GLU A 28 11.00 -5.17 15.04
C GLU A 28 12.07 -4.48 15.89
N LEU A 29 12.52 -3.28 15.50
CA LEU A 29 13.49 -2.51 16.28
C LEU A 29 12.93 -2.12 17.65
N ALA A 30 11.69 -1.64 17.73
CA ALA A 30 11.07 -1.30 19.00
C ALA A 30 10.85 -2.52 19.90
N GLU A 31 10.56 -3.68 19.32
CA GLU A 31 10.49 -4.95 20.04
C GLU A 31 11.85 -5.35 20.62
N MET A 32 12.92 -5.22 19.83
CA MET A 32 14.28 -5.53 20.24
C MET A 32 14.80 -4.60 21.36
N GLU A 33 14.40 -3.33 21.35
CA GLU A 33 14.76 -2.36 22.39
C GLU A 33 14.07 -2.65 23.74
N GLY A 34 12.90 -3.29 23.72
CA GLY A 34 12.17 -3.69 24.92
C GLY A 34 11.58 -2.53 25.74
N ASP A 35 11.59 -1.31 25.21
CA ASP A 35 10.98 -0.13 25.82
C ASP A 35 9.48 -0.04 25.48
N GLU A 36 8.64 0.00 26.50
CA GLU A 36 7.18 0.10 26.33
C GLU A 36 6.78 1.40 25.61
N GLU A 37 7.47 2.50 25.90
CA GLU A 37 7.19 3.78 25.25
C GLU A 37 7.61 3.77 23.77
N GLY A 38 8.79 3.22 23.47
CA GLY A 38 9.27 2.96 22.11
C GLY A 38 8.29 2.11 21.30
N MET A 39 7.80 1.01 21.88
CA MET A 39 6.79 0.16 21.25
C MET A 39 5.48 0.91 21.00
N ARG A 40 5.00 1.70 21.97
CA ARG A 40 3.76 2.48 21.82
C ARG A 40 3.86 3.50 20.68
N ARG A 41 4.99 4.19 20.55
CA ARG A 41 5.26 5.10 19.43
C ARG A 41 5.34 4.37 18.11
N ALA A 42 6.08 3.26 18.05
CA ALA A 42 6.22 2.45 16.83
C ALA A 42 4.86 1.93 16.35
N ILE A 43 3.98 1.50 17.26
CA ILE A 43 2.60 1.11 16.94
C ILE A 43 1.78 2.30 16.41
N ALA A 44 1.83 3.46 17.07
CA ALA A 44 1.09 4.65 16.63
C ALA A 44 1.51 5.12 15.22
N ASP A 45 2.81 5.16 14.95
CA ASP A 45 3.36 5.49 13.64
C ASP A 45 2.96 4.45 12.59
N SER A 46 2.95 3.17 12.97
CA SER A 46 2.54 2.07 12.10
C SER A 46 1.05 2.14 11.75
N LEU A 47 0.18 2.47 12.69
CA LEU A 47 -1.25 2.63 12.45
C LEU A 47 -1.52 3.78 11.46
N THR A 48 -0.86 4.91 11.65
CA THR A 48 -0.97 6.08 10.76
C THR A 48 -0.55 5.71 9.33
N GLU A 49 0.54 4.97 9.18
CA GLU A 49 1.02 4.54 7.87
C GLU A 49 0.12 3.47 7.24
N CYS A 50 -0.45 2.55 8.03
CA CYS A 50 -1.46 1.60 7.58
C CYS A 50 -2.72 2.30 7.03
N GLU A 51 -3.18 3.38 7.65
CA GLU A 51 -4.29 4.19 7.13
C GLU A 51 -3.95 4.80 5.77
N ARG A 52 -2.74 5.35 5.63
CA ARG A 52 -2.24 5.89 4.36
C ARG A 52 -2.20 4.83 3.26
N LEU A 53 -1.69 3.64 3.57
CA LEU A 53 -1.60 2.51 2.64
C LEU A 53 -2.97 1.98 2.23
N ASN A 54 -3.91 1.86 3.18
CA ASN A 54 -5.29 1.52 2.87
C ASN A 54 -5.93 2.52 1.91
N GLY A 55 -5.67 3.82 2.08
CA GLY A 55 -6.12 4.85 1.15
C GLY A 55 -5.59 4.67 -0.27
N ILE A 56 -4.31 4.29 -0.42
CA ILE A 56 -3.71 3.96 -1.73
C ILE A 56 -4.38 2.73 -2.33
N ALA A 57 -4.49 1.65 -1.55
CA ALA A 57 -5.10 0.40 -2.00
C ALA A 57 -6.56 0.57 -2.42
N MET A 58 -7.33 1.41 -1.71
CA MET A 58 -8.71 1.73 -2.09
C MET A 58 -8.78 2.47 -3.43
N ARG A 59 -7.87 3.43 -3.68
CA ARG A 59 -7.79 4.12 -4.99
C ARG A 59 -7.44 3.16 -6.11
N MET A 60 -6.47 2.28 -5.90
CA MET A 60 -6.10 1.25 -6.89
C MET A 60 -7.27 0.31 -7.18
N ARG A 61 -8.01 -0.12 -6.15
CA ARG A 61 -9.23 -0.94 -6.33
C ARG A 61 -10.31 -0.21 -7.11
N GLN A 62 -10.45 1.10 -6.91
CA GLN A 62 -11.41 1.93 -7.64
C GLN A 62 -11.02 2.04 -9.13
N GLN A 63 -9.75 2.35 -9.42
CA GLN A 63 -9.22 2.41 -10.79
C GLN A 63 -9.38 1.08 -11.53
N LEU A 64 -9.13 -0.04 -10.85
CA LEU A 64 -9.37 -1.37 -11.42
C LEU A 64 -10.85 -1.61 -11.72
N ARG A 65 -11.77 -1.18 -10.85
CA ARG A 65 -13.22 -1.32 -11.09
C ARG A 65 -13.66 -0.49 -12.28
N GLU A 66 -13.19 0.75 -12.42
CA GLU A 66 -13.48 1.62 -13.56
C GLU A 66 -12.98 1.01 -14.86
N ALA A 67 -11.71 0.58 -14.89
CA ALA A 67 -11.12 -0.08 -16.06
C ALA A 67 -11.84 -1.38 -16.46
N MET A 68 -12.43 -2.10 -15.50
CA MET A 68 -13.22 -3.30 -15.75
C MET A 68 -14.67 -3.02 -16.18
N GLN A 69 -15.21 -1.84 -15.89
CA GLN A 69 -16.56 -1.41 -16.30
C GLN A 69 -16.57 -0.84 -17.72
N ASP A 70 -15.46 -0.28 -18.20
CA ASP A 70 -15.29 0.25 -19.56
C ASP A 70 -14.99 -0.82 -20.65
N GLY A 71 -15.26 -2.10 -20.38
CA GLY A 71 -15.21 -3.20 -21.37
C GLY A 71 -16.38 -3.17 -22.36
N PRO A 72 -16.21 -3.64 -23.62
CA PRO A 72 -16.86 -3.10 -24.82
C PRO A 72 -18.38 -3.28 -24.83
N GLY A 73 -19.09 -2.24 -24.40
CA GLY A 73 -20.56 -2.16 -24.43
C GLY A 73 -21.13 -1.07 -25.35
N ASP A 74 -20.29 -0.19 -25.91
CA ASP A 74 -20.75 0.94 -26.72
C ASP A 74 -19.97 1.07 -28.04
N LEU A 75 -20.36 0.25 -29.00
CA LEU A 75 -20.29 0.58 -30.42
C LEU A 75 -21.67 0.25 -31.01
N LYS A 76 -22.54 1.27 -31.03
CA LYS A 76 -23.81 1.25 -31.75
C LYS A 76 -23.77 2.27 -32.87
#